data_AF-A0A4C1YBW4-F1
#
_entry.id   AF-A0A4C1YBW4-F1
#
_cell.length_a   1.000
_cell.length_b   1.000
_cell.length_c   1.000
_cell.angle_alpha   90.00
_cell.angle_beta   90.00
_cell.angle_gamma   90.00
#
_symmetry.space_group_name_H-M   'P 1'
#
loop_
_entity.id
_entity.type
_entity.pdbx_description
1 polymer ?
#
loop_
_entity_poly.entity_id
_entity_poly.type
_entity_poly.pdbx_seq_one_letter_code
_entity_poly.pdbx_strand_id
1 'polypeptide(L)'
;MITSMLFVQCLKNRRISQRGYRRPNSAELVAEYKKARQELNKAIKDNKTCCWKELVEEVEKDPWGRPRKVVMVHLKSQPMQSHTIPKLLQKIVTALFPQSQFYYPTAQDESEDIPTVT
;
A
#
# COMPACT_ATOMS: atom_id res chain seq x y z
N MET A 1 -4.24 15.42 16.33
CA MET A 1 -5.09 16.41 17.03
C MET A 1 -5.60 17.51 16.09
N ILE A 2 -4.75 18.18 15.30
CA ILE A 2 -5.14 19.32 14.43
C ILE A 2 -6.16 18.96 13.34
N THR A 3 -5.96 17.88 12.58
CA THR A 3 -6.91 17.44 11.54
C THR A 3 -8.29 17.12 12.11
N SER A 4 -8.35 16.45 13.27
CA SER A 4 -9.60 16.14 13.97
C SER A 4 -10.40 17.41 14.30
N MET A 5 -9.74 18.47 14.77
CA MET A 5 -10.41 19.74 15.05
C MET A 5 -10.96 20.40 13.78
N LEU A 6 -10.21 20.37 12.67
CA LEU A 6 -10.66 20.90 11.38
C LEU A 6 -11.86 20.13 10.81
N PHE A 7 -11.90 18.81 10.99
CA PHE A 7 -13.06 17.99 10.60
C PHE A 7 -14.30 18.40 11.40
N VAL A 8 -14.18 18.51 12.72
CA VAL A 8 -15.29 18.94 13.59
C VAL A 8 -15.79 20.33 13.19
N GLN A 9 -14.88 21.28 12.96
CA GLN A 9 -15.23 22.65 12.58
C GLN A 9 -15.91 22.72 11.21
N CYS A 10 -15.39 22.00 10.21
CA CYS A 10 -16.00 21.91 8.88
C CYS A 10 -17.41 21.31 8.94
N LEU A 11 -17.61 20.25 9.73
CA LEU A 11 -18.93 19.65 9.95
C LEU A 11 -19.89 20.59 10.67
N LYS A 12 -19.41 21.33 11.68
CA LYS A 12 -20.18 22.35 12.39
C LYS A 12 -20.65 23.45 11.43
N ASN A 13 -19.75 24.04 10.65
CA ASN A 13 -20.09 25.11 9.69
C ASN A 13 -21.02 24.62 8.58
N ARG A 14 -20.84 23.37 8.10
CA ARG A 14 -21.79 22.75 7.15
C ARG A 14 -23.20 22.72 7.72
N ARG A 15 -23.36 22.25 8.96
CA ARG A 15 -24.69 22.17 9.62
C ARG A 15 -25.31 23.55 9.81
N ILE A 16 -24.52 24.54 10.22
CA ILE A 16 -24.97 25.92 10.40
C ILE A 16 -25.43 26.51 9.06
N SER A 17 -24.62 26.38 8.01
CA SER A 17 -24.94 26.84 6.66
C SER A 17 -26.22 26.21 6.11
N GLN A 18 -26.38 24.89 6.23
CA GLN A 18 -27.57 24.17 5.76
C GLN A 18 -28.84 24.60 6.49
N ARG A 19 -28.78 24.77 7.81
CA ARG A 19 -29.92 25.19 8.63
C ARG A 19 -30.25 26.68 8.48
N GLY A 20 -29.23 27.49 8.18
CA GLY A 20 -29.34 28.94 7.98
C GLY A 20 -29.71 29.36 6.56
N TYR A 21 -30.01 28.44 5.64
CA TYR A 21 -30.20 28.75 4.22
C TYR A 21 -31.31 29.78 3.94
N ARG A 22 -32.38 29.81 4.74
CA ARG A 22 -33.49 30.78 4.60
C ARG A 22 -33.26 32.09 5.36
N ARG A 23 -32.12 32.25 6.03
CA ARG A 23 -31.79 33.45 6.81
C ARG A 23 -31.17 34.51 5.90
N PRO A 24 -31.33 35.80 6.22
CA PRO A 24 -30.70 36.87 5.45
C PRO A 24 -29.16 36.76 5.43
N ASN A 25 -28.55 36.14 6.44
CA ASN A 25 -27.10 35.90 6.52
C ASN A 25 -26.63 34.58 5.85
N SER A 26 -27.48 33.93 5.04
CA SER A 26 -27.14 32.64 4.42
C SER A 26 -25.85 32.66 3.60
N ALA A 27 -25.57 33.77 2.90
CA ALA A 27 -24.36 33.94 2.10
C ALA A 27 -23.09 33.89 2.96
N GLU A 28 -23.09 34.55 4.13
CA GLU A 28 -21.97 34.57 5.08
C GLU A 28 -21.71 33.16 5.63
N LEU A 29 -22.77 32.46 6.04
CA LEU A 29 -22.67 31.09 6.56
C LEU A 29 -22.11 30.11 5.52
N VAL A 30 -22.48 30.29 4.25
CA VAL A 30 -21.90 29.51 3.14
C VAL A 30 -20.43 29.84 2.95
N ALA A 31 -20.04 31.11 3.02
CA ALA A 31 -18.64 31.53 2.92
C ALA A 31 -17.79 30.93 4.05
N GLU A 32 -18.26 30.96 5.30
CA GLU A 32 -17.59 30.35 6.45
C GLU A 32 -17.42 28.83 6.30
N TYR A 33 -18.45 28.14 5.79
CA TYR A 33 -18.34 26.72 5.48
C TYR A 33 -17.29 26.44 4.39
N LYS A 34 -17.29 27.22 3.30
CA LYS A 34 -16.30 27.09 2.23
C LYS A 34 -14.88 27.30 2.75
N LYS A 35 -14.67 28.31 3.59
CA LYS A 35 -13.38 28.58 4.23
C LYS A 35 -12.91 27.40 5.10
N ALA A 36 -13.77 26.92 6.01
CA ALA A 36 -13.43 25.77 6.85
C ALA A 36 -13.16 24.49 6.03
N ARG A 37 -13.87 24.29 4.92
CA ARG A 37 -13.62 23.17 4.00
C ARG A 37 -12.27 23.29 3.29
N GLN A 38 -11.89 24.50 2.86
CA GLN A 38 -10.58 24.75 2.25
C GLN A 38 -9.45 24.47 3.23
N GLU A 39 -9.56 24.95 4.47
CA GLU A 39 -8.59 24.69 5.53
C GLU A 39 -8.42 23.20 5.82
N LEU A 40 -9.54 22.47 5.92
CA LEU A 40 -9.53 21.01 6.09
C LEU A 40 -8.83 20.31 4.92
N ASN A 41 -9.19 20.65 3.68
CA ASN A 41 -8.61 20.05 2.49
C ASN A 41 -7.10 20.32 2.39
N LYS A 42 -6.69 21.55 2.74
CA LYS A 42 -5.26 21.92 2.82
C LYS A 42 -4.54 21.03 3.82
N ALA A 43 -5.05 20.92 5.05
CA ALA A 43 -4.43 20.08 6.08
C ALA A 43 -4.38 18.59 5.70
N ILE A 44 -5.41 18.07 5.01
CA ILE A 44 -5.39 16.70 4.48
C ILE A 44 -4.30 16.54 3.41
N LYS A 45 -4.20 17.49 2.49
CA LYS A 45 -3.18 17.46 1.42
C LYS A 45 -1.77 17.53 2.01
N ASP A 46 -1.55 18.43 2.96
CA ASP A 46 -0.27 18.59 3.63
C ASP A 46 0.11 17.31 4.38
N ASN A 47 -0.81 16.73 5.14
CA ASN A 47 -0.58 15.47 5.86
C ASN A 47 -0.29 14.30 4.91
N LYS A 48 -1.03 14.17 3.80
CA LYS A 48 -0.74 13.16 2.77
C LYS A 48 0.66 13.36 2.17
N THR A 49 1.06 14.61 1.93
CA THR A 49 2.36 14.94 1.37
C THR A 49 3.49 14.61 2.36
N CYS A 50 3.34 14.95 3.64
CA CYS A 50 4.31 14.59 4.68
C CYS A 50 4.42 13.08 4.83
N CYS A 51 3.30 12.37 4.96
CA CYS A 51 3.28 10.92 5.08
C CYS A 51 3.92 10.23 3.85
N TRP A 52 3.73 10.78 2.65
CA TRP A 52 4.41 10.29 1.44
C TRP A 52 5.93 10.50 1.50
N LYS A 53 6.39 11.68 1.91
CA LYS A 53 7.83 11.95 2.06
C LYS A 53 8.47 11.04 3.10
N GLU A 54 7.84 10.89 4.26
CA GLU A 54 8.28 9.98 5.33
C GLU A 54 8.38 8.54 4.80
N LEU A 55 7.40 8.08 4.00
CA LEU A 55 7.43 6.75 3.42
C LEU A 55 8.62 6.56 2.47
N VAL A 56 8.92 7.56 1.62
CA VAL A 56 10.06 7.52 0.68
C VAL A 56 11.39 7.51 1.44
N GLU A 57 11.55 8.37 2.46
CA GLU A 57 12.74 8.35 3.33
C GLU A 57 12.90 7.03 4.08
N GLU A 58 11.80 6.39 4.47
CA GLU A 58 11.82 5.05 5.11
C GLU A 58 12.27 3.97 4.12
N VAL A 59 11.91 4.05 2.83
CA VAL A 59 12.40 3.11 1.78
C VAL A 59 13.92 3.17 1.66
N GLU A 60 14.49 4.38 1.68
CA GLU A 60 15.95 4.57 1.55
C GLU A 60 16.71 4.00 2.75
N LYS A 61 16.11 4.02 3.95
CA LYS A 61 16.72 3.51 5.19
C LYS A 61 16.51 2.01 5.39
N ASP A 62 15.28 1.54 5.19
CA ASP A 62 14.89 0.14 5.33
C ASP A 62 13.99 -0.30 4.16
N PRO A 63 14.59 -0.90 3.12
CA PRO A 63 13.86 -1.40 1.96
C PRO A 63 12.83 -2.50 2.31
N TRP A 64 12.96 -3.17 3.46
CA TRP A 64 12.17 -4.34 3.83
C TRP A 64 11.09 -4.03 4.90
N GLY A 65 11.02 -2.79 5.38
CA GLY A 65 10.15 -2.35 6.45
C GLY A 65 8.69 -2.09 6.04
N ARG A 66 8.10 -1.06 6.64
CA ARG A 66 6.72 -0.63 6.35
C ARG A 66 6.48 -0.29 4.87
N PRO A 67 7.40 0.35 4.13
CA PRO A 67 7.14 0.71 2.74
C PRO A 67 6.87 -0.49 1.85
N ARG A 68 7.64 -1.57 2.01
CA ARG A 68 7.40 -2.83 1.31
C ARG A 68 6.00 -3.36 1.60
N LYS A 69 5.55 -3.35 2.86
CA LYS A 69 4.19 -3.82 3.21
C LYS A 69 3.12 -3.00 2.49
N VAL A 70 3.27 -1.67 2.46
CA VAL A 70 2.34 -0.75 1.78
C VAL A 70 2.28 -1.04 0.27
N VAL A 71 3.44 -1.15 -0.38
CA VAL A 71 3.53 -1.47 -1.82
C VAL A 71 2.95 -2.85 -2.10
N MET A 72 3.25 -3.86 -1.29
CA MET A 72 2.76 -5.23 -1.49
C MET A 72 1.23 -5.34 -1.34
N VAL A 73 0.60 -4.58 -0.43
CA VAL A 73 -0.88 -4.51 -0.36
C VAL A 73 -1.45 -3.91 -1.64
N HIS A 74 -0.82 -2.87 -2.17
CA HIS A 74 -1.23 -2.26 -3.43
C HIS A 74 -1.07 -3.22 -4.62
N LEU A 75 0.09 -3.87 -4.76
CA LEU A 75 0.36 -4.81 -5.85
C LEU A 75 -0.55 -6.05 -5.83
N LYS A 76 -0.85 -6.59 -4.63
CA LYS A 76 -1.77 -7.72 -4.48
C LYS A 76 -3.20 -7.41 -4.92
N SER A 77 -3.60 -6.14 -4.96
CA SER A 77 -4.92 -5.74 -5.46
C SER A 77 -5.04 -5.88 -6.98
N GLN A 78 -3.92 -5.95 -7.70
CA GLN A 78 -3.92 -6.30 -9.11
C GLN A 78 -3.85 -7.82 -9.25
N PRO A 79 -4.73 -8.45 -10.05
CA PRO A 79 -4.59 -9.87 -10.35
C PRO A 79 -3.25 -10.07 -11.02
N MET A 80 -2.33 -10.73 -10.32
CA MET A 80 -1.04 -11.12 -10.87
C MET A 80 -1.36 -12.01 -12.07
N GLN A 81 -1.02 -11.56 -13.28
CA GLN A 81 -1.20 -12.40 -14.46
C GLN A 81 -0.30 -13.62 -14.28
N SER A 82 -0.90 -14.75 -13.92
CA SER A 82 -0.19 -16.01 -13.82
C SER A 82 0.45 -16.28 -15.17
N HIS A 83 1.78 -16.32 -15.21
CA HIS A 83 2.54 -16.68 -16.38
C HIS A 83 2.45 -18.20 -16.59
N THR A 84 1.24 -18.74 -16.77
CA THR A 84 0.99 -20.17 -16.97
C THR A 84 1.34 -20.61 -18.39
N ILE A 85 2.24 -19.90 -19.08
CA ILE A 85 2.68 -20.22 -20.43
C ILE A 85 3.89 -21.15 -20.29
N PRO A 86 3.76 -22.46 -20.61
CA PRO A 86 4.80 -23.45 -20.34
C PRO A 86 6.14 -23.11 -21.03
N LYS A 87 6.07 -22.51 -22.23
CA LYS A 87 7.26 -22.08 -23.00
C LYS A 87 8.03 -20.95 -22.32
N LEU A 88 7.34 -20.03 -21.66
CA LEU A 88 7.98 -18.94 -20.93
C LEU A 88 8.64 -19.48 -19.66
N LEU A 89 7.94 -20.36 -18.94
CA LEU A 89 8.48 -21.03 -17.76
C LEU A 89 9.75 -21.83 -18.09
N GLN A 90 9.74 -22.61 -19.17
CA GLN A 90 10.91 -23.37 -19.58
C GLN A 90 12.11 -22.46 -19.89
N LYS A 91 11.89 -21.35 -20.60
CA LYS A 91 12.94 -20.36 -20.88
C LYS A 91 13.51 -19.72 -19.61
N ILE A 92 12.64 -19.36 -18.66
CA ILE A 92 13.04 -18.79 -17.37
C ILE A 92 13.88 -19.80 -16.58
N VAL A 93 13.42 -21.05 -16.49
CA VAL A 93 14.14 -22.13 -15.78
C VAL A 93 15.51 -22.35 -16.40
N THR A 94 15.61 -22.48 -17.73
CA THR A 94 16.90 -22.69 -18.40
C THR A 94 17.86 -21.50 -18.25
N ALA A 95 17.36 -20.28 -18.10
CA ALA A 95 18.18 -19.08 -17.96
C ALA A 95 18.64 -18.84 -16.52
N LEU A 96 17.76 -19.06 -15.53
CA LEU A 96 18.07 -18.88 -14.10
C LEU A 96 18.84 -20.07 -13.52
N PHE A 97 18.59 -21.27 -14.04
CA PHE A 97 19.25 -22.51 -13.64
C PHE A 97 19.87 -23.16 -14.88
N PRO A 98 20.98 -22.61 -15.38
CA PRO A 98 21.72 -23.26 -16.46
C PRO A 98 22.09 -24.67 -16.00
N GLN A 99 21.92 -25.66 -16.87
CA GLN A 99 22.44 -26.99 -16.61
C GLN A 99 23.96 -26.96 -16.77
N SER A 100 24.66 -26.33 -15.81
CA SER A 100 26.04 -26.70 -15.55
C SER A 100 26.01 -28.16 -15.14
N GLN A 101 26.91 -28.96 -15.71
CA GLN A 101 27.23 -30.30 -15.21
C GLN A 101 27.73 -30.14 -13.78
N PHE A 102 26.80 -30.04 -12.83
CA PHE A 102 27.09 -30.34 -11.45
C PHE A 102 27.40 -31.84 -11.48
N TYR A 103 28.68 -32.16 -11.49
CA TYR A 103 29.17 -33.47 -11.08
C TYR A 103 28.77 -33.59 -9.61
N TYR A 104 27.53 -33.98 -9.37
CA TYR A 104 27.18 -34.59 -8.10
C TYR A 104 28.04 -35.85 -8.06
N PRO A 105 28.94 -36.01 -7.07
CA PRO A 105 29.46 -37.32 -6.79
C PRO A 105 28.22 -38.18 -6.57
N THR A 106 28.02 -39.18 -7.41
CA THR A 106 27.01 -40.21 -7.16
C THR A 106 27.41 -40.79 -5.81
N ALA A 107 26.79 -40.32 -4.73
CA ALA A 107 26.79 -41.08 -3.50
C ALA A 107 26.21 -42.41 -3.95
N GLN A 108 27.07 -43.44 -3.93
CA GLN A 108 26.61 -44.79 -4.16
C GLN A 108 25.43 -44.98 -3.24
N ASP A 109 24.30 -45.33 -3.84
CA ASP A 109 23.07 -45.70 -3.18
C ASP A 109 23.39 -47.01 -2.45
N GLU A 110 24.07 -46.91 -1.32
CA GLU A 110 24.05 -47.95 -0.30
C GLU A 110 22.61 -47.91 0.20
N SER A 111 21.83 -48.87 -0.28
CA SER A 111 20.47 -49.15 0.16
C SER A 111 20.51 -49.38 1.68
N GLU A 112 20.35 -48.31 2.46
CA GLU A 112 20.00 -48.42 3.86
C GLU A 112 18.55 -48.91 3.89
N ASP A 113 18.41 -50.22 4.11
CA ASP A 113 17.17 -50.89 4.48
C ASP A 113 16.48 -50.07 5.57
N ILE A 114 15.40 -49.38 5.22
CA ILE A 114 14.51 -48.75 6.19
C ILE A 114 13.86 -49.91 6.97
N PRO A 115 14.13 -50.09 8.28
CA PRO A 115 13.52 -51.18 9.00
C PRO A 115 12.00 -50.93 9.09
N THR A 116 11.24 -51.97 8.76
CA THR A 116 9.79 -52.00 8.95
C THR A 116 9.50 -51.99 10.46
N VAL A 117 8.90 -50.91 10.94
CA VAL A 117 8.42 -50.82 12.32
C VAL A 117 7.24 -51.78 12.48
N THR A 118 7.39 -52.76 13.38
CA THR A 118 6.32 -53.65 13.86
C THR A 118 5.74 -53.08 15.15
#